data_AF-A0A956BCV2-F1
#
_entry.id   AF-A0A956BCV2-F1
#
_cell.length_a   1.000
_cell.length_b   1.000
_cell.length_c   1.000
_cell.angle_alpha   90.00
_cell.angle_beta   90.00
_cell.angle_gamma   90.00
#
_symmetry.space_group_name_H-M   'P 1'
#
loop_
_entity.id
_entity.type
_entity.pdbx_description
1 polymer ?
#
loop_
_entity_poly.entity_id
_entity_poly.type
_entity_poly.pdbx_seq_one_letter_code
_entity_poly.pdbx_strand_id
1 'polypeptide(L)'
;IDAWLQAAREHLDPQTGLLPHDRDEGPRGLNSALALRFLAELDPAFAQAGLVAFREHFLDRLVVLPAVREYPKGAQGPRDADSGPLLGPVSVVATALTIGSAQVLGDAPLAGALLRATELIGLPFGLDGGKRYGMGALLVLDAALAWSKTARAWTRPIPTRYYEPIFPGWRLWWYGVVLAVLLLAWFPVLDRLRGAS
;
A
#
# COMPACT_ATOMS: atom_id res chain seq x y z
N ILE A 1 -1.71 -15.47 25.00
CA ILE A 1 -2.05 -14.48 23.96
C ILE A 1 -2.61 -13.21 24.61
N ASP A 2 -3.57 -13.32 25.53
CA ASP A 2 -4.20 -12.15 26.18
C ASP A 2 -3.22 -11.24 26.91
N ALA A 3 -2.28 -11.78 27.70
CA ALA A 3 -1.25 -10.99 28.36
C ALA A 3 -0.36 -10.21 27.36
N TRP A 4 -0.08 -10.79 26.19
CA TRP A 4 0.66 -10.11 25.13
C TRP A 4 -0.19 -9.02 24.46
N LEU A 5 -1.48 -9.27 24.22
CA LEU A 5 -2.40 -8.25 23.67
C LEU A 5 -2.57 -7.07 24.63
N GLN A 6 -2.65 -7.33 25.92
CA GLN A 6 -2.69 -6.29 26.93
C GLN A 6 -1.40 -5.46 26.90
N ALA A 7 -0.23 -6.12 26.96
CA ALA A 7 1.05 -5.43 26.87
C ALA A 7 1.18 -4.61 25.56
N ALA A 8 0.74 -5.15 24.43
CA ALA A 8 0.74 -4.46 23.15
C ALA A 8 -0.11 -3.19 23.17
N ARG A 9 -1.28 -3.20 23.84
CA ARG A 9 -2.15 -2.02 24.00
C ARG A 9 -1.53 -0.96 24.91
N GLU A 10 -0.82 -1.39 25.96
CA GLU A 10 -0.13 -0.50 26.91
C GLU A 10 1.09 0.19 26.27
N HIS A 11 1.67 -0.39 25.22
CA HIS A 11 2.84 0.12 24.50
C HIS A 11 2.51 0.77 23.17
N LEU A 12 1.26 1.14 22.92
CA LEU A 12 0.92 1.91 21.72
C LEU A 12 1.63 3.26 21.75
N ASP A 13 2.14 3.68 20.60
CA ASP A 13 2.67 5.02 20.43
C ASP A 13 1.55 6.04 20.71
N PRO A 14 1.75 6.98 21.64
CA PRO A 14 0.67 7.87 22.09
C PRO A 14 0.26 8.89 21.02
N GLN A 15 1.11 9.14 20.02
CA GLN A 15 0.81 10.11 18.96
C GLN A 15 -0.06 9.52 17.87
N THR A 16 0.13 8.24 17.57
CA THR A 16 -0.53 7.56 16.44
C THR A 16 -1.51 6.49 16.85
N GLY A 17 -1.42 5.96 18.08
CA GLY A 17 -2.19 4.80 18.52
C GLY A 17 -1.79 3.49 17.83
N LEU A 18 -0.59 3.41 17.24
CA LEU A 18 -0.07 2.24 16.55
C LEU A 18 1.05 1.57 17.34
N LEU A 19 1.32 0.30 17.04
CA LEU A 19 2.46 -0.39 17.63
C LEU A 19 3.77 0.23 17.13
N PRO A 20 4.69 0.59 18.05
CA PRO A 20 5.99 1.13 17.68
C PRO A 20 6.85 0.07 16.97
N HIS A 21 7.85 0.51 16.20
CA HIS A 21 8.82 -0.40 15.59
C HIS A 21 9.74 -1.03 16.64
N ASP A 22 10.18 -0.23 17.61
CA ASP A 22 10.98 -0.63 18.77
C ASP A 22 10.61 0.28 19.97
N ARG A 23 11.06 -0.04 21.18
CA ARG A 23 10.73 0.67 22.41
C ARG A 23 11.03 2.18 22.37
N ASP A 24 12.11 2.55 21.69
CA ASP A 24 12.60 3.92 21.59
C ASP A 24 12.26 4.58 20.24
N GLU A 25 11.55 3.88 19.36
CA GLU A 25 11.20 4.35 18.02
C GLU A 25 9.68 4.39 17.79
N GLY A 26 9.23 5.37 17.01
CA GLY A 26 7.83 5.45 16.59
C GLY A 26 7.39 4.29 15.68
N PRO A 27 6.11 4.23 15.32
CA PRO A 27 5.62 3.24 14.37
C PRO A 27 6.25 3.46 13.00
N ARG A 28 6.43 2.35 12.26
CA ARG A 28 6.87 2.34 10.86
C ARG A 28 5.81 1.74 9.96
N GLY A 29 5.73 2.19 8.71
CA GLY A 29 4.69 1.80 7.77
C GLY A 29 4.73 0.33 7.44
N LEU A 30 5.93 -0.21 7.19
CA LEU A 30 6.14 -1.63 6.91
C LEU A 30 5.73 -2.49 8.11
N ASN A 31 6.25 -2.19 9.30
CA ASN A 31 5.96 -2.94 10.53
C ASN A 31 4.48 -2.86 10.91
N SER A 32 3.87 -1.67 10.79
CA SER A 32 2.46 -1.49 11.09
C SER A 32 1.58 -2.29 10.13
N ALA A 33 1.90 -2.30 8.83
CA ALA A 33 1.18 -3.11 7.86
C ALA A 33 1.25 -4.61 8.21
N LEU A 34 2.44 -5.13 8.55
CA LEU A 34 2.61 -6.52 9.02
C LEU A 34 1.84 -6.79 10.32
N ALA A 35 1.99 -5.93 11.31
CA ALA A 35 1.33 -6.07 12.60
C ALA A 35 -0.19 -6.14 12.43
N LEU A 36 -0.78 -5.26 11.62
CA LEU A 36 -2.21 -5.26 11.32
C LEU A 36 -2.66 -6.57 10.67
N ARG A 37 -1.84 -7.15 9.78
CA ARG A 37 -2.17 -8.42 9.11
C ARG A 37 -2.27 -9.59 10.08
N PHE A 38 -1.43 -9.62 11.12
CA PHE A 38 -1.46 -10.66 12.15
C PHE A 38 -2.47 -10.35 13.26
N LEU A 39 -2.56 -9.10 13.71
CA LEU A 39 -3.56 -8.67 14.70
C LEU A 39 -4.98 -8.95 14.22
N ALA A 40 -5.23 -8.89 12.91
CA ALA A 40 -6.52 -9.25 12.33
C ALA A 40 -7.01 -10.65 12.76
N GLU A 41 -6.09 -11.61 12.95
CA GLU A 41 -6.44 -12.96 13.42
C GLU A 41 -6.63 -12.99 14.95
N LEU A 42 -5.72 -12.33 15.67
CA LEU A 42 -5.67 -12.33 17.15
C LEU A 42 -6.80 -11.52 17.78
N ASP A 43 -7.01 -10.29 17.31
CA ASP A 43 -7.98 -9.32 17.80
C ASP A 43 -8.41 -8.37 16.66
N PRO A 44 -9.45 -8.74 15.87
CA PRO A 44 -9.94 -7.94 14.75
C PRO A 44 -10.38 -6.53 15.16
N ALA A 45 -10.91 -6.34 16.36
CA ALA A 45 -11.35 -5.03 16.81
C ALA A 45 -10.14 -4.11 17.04
N PHE A 46 -9.08 -4.64 17.65
CA PHE A 46 -7.81 -3.93 17.79
C PHE A 46 -7.18 -3.62 16.44
N ALA A 47 -7.14 -4.60 15.53
CA ALA A 47 -6.60 -4.40 14.19
C ALA A 47 -7.40 -3.38 13.36
N GLN A 48 -8.73 -3.34 13.48
CA GLN A 48 -9.55 -2.36 12.79
C GLN A 48 -9.35 -0.94 13.31
N ALA A 49 -9.18 -0.77 14.63
CA ALA A 49 -8.81 0.52 15.21
C ALA A 49 -7.43 0.96 14.72
N GLY A 50 -6.46 0.05 14.71
CA GLY A 50 -5.13 0.30 14.17
C GLY A 50 -5.16 0.65 12.68
N LEU A 51 -6.01 0.02 11.86
CA LEU A 51 -6.13 0.37 10.43
C LEU A 51 -6.66 1.79 10.24
N VAL A 52 -7.56 2.29 11.09
CA VAL A 52 -8.02 3.68 11.03
C VAL A 52 -6.87 4.65 11.31
N ALA A 53 -6.11 4.43 12.38
CA ALA A 53 -4.91 5.20 12.70
C ALA A 53 -3.86 5.13 11.57
N PHE A 54 -3.62 3.93 11.04
CA PHE A 54 -2.68 3.71 9.94
C PHE A 54 -3.08 4.52 8.69
N ARG A 55 -4.39 4.54 8.35
CA ARG A 55 -4.90 5.33 7.23
C ARG A 55 -4.61 6.82 7.41
N GLU A 56 -4.76 7.33 8.62
CA GLU A 56 -4.48 8.72 8.95
C GLU A 56 -3.00 9.06 8.81
N HIS A 57 -2.13 8.27 9.44
CA HIS A 57 -0.72 8.62 9.60
C HIS A 57 0.19 8.18 8.45
N PHE A 58 -0.14 7.11 7.72
CA PHE A 58 0.80 6.51 6.75
C PHE A 58 0.37 6.59 5.30
N LEU A 59 -0.92 6.82 4.99
CA LEU A 59 -1.36 6.88 3.60
C LEU A 59 -1.00 8.20 2.94
N ASP A 60 -0.38 8.09 1.77
CA ASP A 60 0.14 9.21 1.01
C ASP A 60 0.12 8.90 -0.49
N ARG A 61 0.77 9.73 -1.30
CA ARG A 61 0.89 9.55 -2.74
C ARG A 61 2.34 9.54 -3.18
N LEU A 62 2.68 8.60 -4.07
CA LEU A 62 3.86 8.71 -4.92
C LEU A 62 3.47 9.47 -6.19
N VAL A 63 3.81 10.76 -6.24
CA VAL A 63 3.36 11.72 -7.28
C VAL A 63 1.83 11.90 -7.27
N VAL A 64 1.10 10.93 -7.82
CA VAL A 64 -0.37 10.86 -7.77
C VAL A 64 -0.89 9.50 -7.34
N LEU A 65 -0.01 8.50 -7.28
CA LEU A 65 -0.38 7.11 -7.08
C LEU A 65 -0.54 6.82 -5.60
N PRO A 66 -1.66 6.22 -5.18
CA PRO A 66 -1.85 5.74 -3.81
C PRO A 66 -0.64 4.95 -3.31
N ALA A 67 -0.10 5.35 -2.16
CA ALA A 67 1.09 4.75 -1.58
C ALA A 67 1.09 4.84 -0.05
N VAL A 68 2.08 4.18 0.55
CA VAL A 68 2.28 4.13 2.01
C VAL A 68 3.65 4.71 2.34
N ARG A 69 3.71 5.58 3.35
CA ARG A 69 4.97 6.13 3.88
C ARG A 69 5.67 5.12 4.76
N GLU A 70 7.00 5.22 4.88
CA GLU A 70 7.73 4.44 5.89
C GLU A 70 7.59 5.07 7.28
N TYR A 71 7.63 6.39 7.37
CA TYR A 71 7.46 7.14 8.61
C TYR A 71 6.12 7.88 8.60
N PRO A 72 5.47 8.02 9.78
CA PRO A 72 4.19 8.71 9.87
C PRO A 72 4.31 10.15 9.33
N LYS A 73 3.21 10.71 8.84
CA LYS A 73 3.16 12.11 8.38
C LYS A 73 3.69 13.03 9.46
N GLY A 74 4.55 13.96 9.07
CA GLY A 74 5.23 14.88 9.99
C GLY A 74 6.52 14.31 10.61
N ALA A 75 6.78 13.02 10.50
CA ALA A 75 8.03 12.40 10.94
C ALA A 75 8.95 12.05 9.75
N GLN A 76 10.25 11.99 10.04
CA GLN A 76 11.29 11.45 9.18
C GLN A 76 12.19 10.57 10.03
N GLY A 77 12.80 9.56 9.42
CA GLY A 77 13.79 8.72 10.06
C GLY A 77 14.84 8.23 9.07
N PRO A 78 15.90 7.57 9.59
CA PRO A 78 17.02 7.11 8.78
C PRO A 78 16.57 6.07 7.74
N ARG A 79 17.11 6.15 6.51
CA ARG A 79 16.95 5.04 5.57
C ARG A 79 17.90 3.92 5.99
N ASP A 80 17.40 2.97 6.76
CA ASP A 80 18.11 1.75 7.10
C ASP A 80 17.68 0.59 6.18
N ALA A 81 18.39 -0.53 6.29
CA ALA A 81 18.13 -1.72 5.47
C ALA A 81 16.70 -2.27 5.70
N ASP A 82 16.16 -2.06 6.90
CA ASP A 82 14.87 -2.61 7.34
C ASP A 82 13.67 -1.87 6.72
N SER A 83 13.88 -0.64 6.29
CA SER A 83 12.89 0.17 5.56
C SER A 83 12.63 -0.32 4.13
N GLY A 84 13.56 -1.08 3.55
CA GLY A 84 13.56 -1.41 2.12
C GLY A 84 13.72 -0.17 1.22
N PRO A 85 13.41 -0.28 -0.09
CA PRO A 85 13.58 0.81 -1.04
C PRO A 85 12.54 1.91 -0.78
N LEU A 86 13.05 3.09 -0.44
CA LEU A 86 12.22 4.27 -0.26
C LEU A 86 12.27 5.20 -1.48
N LEU A 87 11.10 5.52 -2.02
CA LEU A 87 10.90 6.54 -3.05
C LEU A 87 10.44 7.84 -2.38
N GLY A 88 11.41 8.66 -1.97
CA GLY A 88 11.14 9.79 -1.07
C GLY A 88 10.68 9.28 0.30
N PRO A 89 9.49 9.68 0.81
CA PRO A 89 8.94 9.14 2.05
C PRO A 89 8.20 7.80 1.87
N VAL A 90 7.93 7.39 0.63
CA VAL A 90 7.11 6.22 0.30
C VAL A 90 7.92 4.93 0.40
N SER A 91 7.38 3.94 1.10
CA SER A 91 7.90 2.58 1.16
C SER A 91 7.15 1.67 0.20
N VAL A 92 7.88 1.14 -0.78
CA VAL A 92 7.30 0.26 -1.81
C VAL A 92 6.81 -1.05 -1.19
N VAL A 93 7.56 -1.59 -0.23
CA VAL A 93 7.21 -2.84 0.46
C VAL A 93 6.04 -2.62 1.42
N ALA A 94 6.03 -1.55 2.21
CA ALA A 94 4.88 -1.22 3.06
C ALA A 94 3.60 -1.05 2.21
N THR A 95 3.72 -0.42 1.04
CA THR A 95 2.62 -0.26 0.08
C THR A 95 2.06 -1.61 -0.37
N ALA A 96 2.93 -2.57 -0.70
CA ALA A 96 2.52 -3.92 -1.08
C ALA A 96 1.84 -4.66 0.08
N LEU A 97 2.45 -4.68 1.26
CA LEU A 97 1.94 -5.40 2.44
C LEU A 97 0.60 -4.86 2.93
N THR A 98 0.40 -3.54 2.81
CA THR A 98 -0.87 -2.88 3.19
C THR A 98 -2.04 -3.39 2.35
N ILE A 99 -1.82 -3.85 1.10
CA ILE A 99 -2.87 -4.47 0.29
C ILE A 99 -3.47 -5.66 1.06
N GLY A 100 -2.62 -6.53 1.60
CA GLY A 100 -3.06 -7.73 2.32
C GLY A 100 -3.77 -7.40 3.63
N SER A 101 -3.23 -6.46 4.41
CA SER A 101 -3.85 -6.02 5.67
C SER A 101 -5.21 -5.38 5.44
N ALA A 102 -5.33 -4.52 4.43
CA ALA A 102 -6.59 -3.89 4.03
C ALA A 102 -7.61 -4.93 3.53
N GLN A 103 -7.19 -5.90 2.71
CA GLN A 103 -8.06 -6.99 2.25
C GLN A 103 -8.64 -7.79 3.42
N VAL A 104 -7.78 -8.20 4.35
CA VAL A 104 -8.18 -9.03 5.50
C VAL A 104 -9.10 -8.25 6.46
N LEU A 105 -8.85 -6.96 6.66
CA LEU A 105 -9.66 -6.10 7.53
C LEU A 105 -10.92 -5.53 6.85
N GLY A 106 -11.18 -5.88 5.60
CA GLY A 106 -12.40 -5.51 4.87
C GLY A 106 -12.37 -4.12 4.22
N ASP A 107 -11.22 -3.47 4.13
CA ASP A 107 -11.02 -2.18 3.49
C ASP A 107 -10.74 -2.33 1.98
N ALA A 108 -11.77 -2.79 1.27
CA ALA A 108 -11.73 -3.00 -0.17
C ALA A 108 -11.36 -1.74 -0.98
N PRO A 109 -11.81 -0.51 -0.63
CA PRO A 109 -11.41 0.70 -1.34
C PRO A 109 -9.89 0.93 -1.30
N LEU A 110 -9.28 0.82 -0.12
CA LEU A 110 -7.83 1.00 0.03
C LEU A 110 -7.06 -0.12 -0.67
N ALA A 111 -7.42 -1.38 -0.41
CA ALA A 111 -6.78 -2.54 -1.02
C ALA A 111 -6.77 -2.43 -2.55
N GLY A 112 -7.93 -2.10 -3.15
CA GLY A 112 -8.02 -1.94 -4.59
C GLY A 112 -7.23 -0.74 -5.11
N ALA A 113 -7.20 0.38 -4.39
CA ALA A 113 -6.45 1.58 -4.80
C ALA A 113 -4.94 1.29 -4.84
N LEU A 114 -4.38 0.71 -3.77
CA LEU A 114 -2.98 0.34 -3.69
C LEU A 114 -2.62 -0.76 -4.70
N LEU A 115 -3.47 -1.78 -4.85
CA LEU A 115 -3.24 -2.85 -5.83
C LEU A 115 -3.10 -2.28 -7.25
N ARG A 116 -4.04 -1.43 -7.68
CA ARG A 116 -3.95 -0.81 -9.03
C ARG A 116 -2.73 0.11 -9.16
N ALA A 117 -2.33 0.81 -8.10
CA ALA A 117 -1.13 1.63 -8.11
C ALA A 117 0.14 0.78 -8.26
N THR A 118 0.25 -0.32 -7.52
CA THR A 118 1.40 -1.24 -7.59
C THR A 118 1.49 -1.95 -8.94
N GLU A 119 0.37 -2.32 -9.56
CA GLU A 119 0.34 -2.88 -10.93
C GLU A 119 0.87 -1.90 -11.98
N LEU A 120 0.72 -0.59 -11.73
CA LEU A 120 1.21 0.43 -12.64
C LEU A 120 2.71 0.71 -12.48
N ILE A 121 3.20 0.72 -11.23
CA ILE A 121 4.62 1.00 -10.91
C ILE A 121 5.50 -0.20 -11.19
N GLY A 122 5.03 -1.41 -10.86
CA GLY A 122 5.87 -2.60 -10.90
C GLY A 122 6.22 -3.11 -12.30
N LEU A 123 5.65 -2.51 -13.37
CA LEU A 123 5.81 -2.91 -14.77
C LEU A 123 5.76 -4.44 -14.93
N PRO A 124 4.62 -5.07 -14.64
CA PRO A 124 4.51 -6.51 -14.74
C PRO A 124 4.74 -6.97 -16.17
N PHE A 125 5.60 -7.98 -16.36
CA PHE A 125 5.74 -8.71 -17.61
C PHE A 125 5.54 -10.21 -17.37
N GLY A 126 4.96 -10.88 -18.37
CA GLY A 126 4.79 -12.32 -18.37
C GLY A 126 6.05 -13.00 -18.90
N LEU A 127 6.60 -13.94 -18.15
CA LEU A 127 7.58 -14.91 -18.65
C LEU A 127 7.11 -16.32 -18.24
N ASP A 128 7.07 -17.24 -19.20
CA ASP A 128 6.82 -18.68 -18.99
C ASP A 128 5.56 -19.03 -18.18
N GLY A 129 4.44 -18.35 -18.45
CA GLY A 129 3.15 -18.61 -17.79
C GLY A 129 3.01 -18.02 -16.38
N GLY A 130 4.03 -17.33 -15.87
CA GLY A 130 4.01 -16.58 -14.61
C GLY A 130 4.06 -15.06 -14.80
N LYS A 131 3.56 -14.31 -13.81
CA LYS A 131 3.65 -12.85 -13.76
C LYS A 131 4.87 -12.45 -12.93
N ARG A 132 5.79 -11.67 -13.51
CA ARG A 132 6.96 -11.10 -12.81
C ARG A 132 6.89 -9.58 -12.88
N TYR A 133 7.46 -8.89 -11.91
CA TYR A 133 7.55 -7.42 -11.93
C TYR A 133 8.98 -7.01 -12.28
N GLY A 134 9.17 -5.99 -13.12
CA GLY A 134 10.50 -5.58 -13.56
C GLY A 134 11.40 -5.02 -12.47
N MET A 135 10.82 -4.62 -11.35
CA MET A 135 11.54 -4.32 -10.10
C MET A 135 11.59 -5.50 -9.13
N GLY A 136 10.97 -6.66 -9.43
CA GLY A 136 10.84 -7.82 -8.53
C GLY A 136 12.13 -8.61 -8.29
N ALA A 137 13.15 -8.44 -9.15
CA ALA A 137 14.50 -8.94 -8.89
C ALA A 137 15.24 -8.10 -7.83
N LEU A 138 14.73 -6.91 -7.51
CA LEU A 138 15.17 -6.05 -6.44
C LEU A 138 14.12 -6.16 -5.32
N LEU A 139 14.43 -6.95 -4.30
CA LEU A 139 13.65 -7.14 -3.07
C LEU A 139 12.50 -8.15 -3.11
N VAL A 140 12.14 -8.58 -1.90
CA VAL A 140 11.02 -9.45 -1.49
C VAL A 140 9.63 -8.94 -1.96
N LEU A 141 9.57 -7.94 -2.85
CA LEU A 141 8.35 -7.28 -3.34
C LEU A 141 7.42 -8.25 -4.07
N ASP A 142 7.95 -9.13 -4.93
CA ASP A 142 7.12 -10.14 -5.62
C ASP A 142 6.45 -11.08 -4.62
N ALA A 143 7.20 -11.51 -3.59
CA ALA A 143 6.66 -12.34 -2.51
C ALA A 143 5.67 -11.57 -1.63
N ALA A 144 5.96 -10.30 -1.31
CA ALA A 144 5.04 -9.43 -0.56
C ALA A 144 3.73 -9.21 -1.32
N LEU A 145 3.79 -8.97 -2.64
CA LEU A 145 2.61 -8.84 -3.50
C LEU A 145 1.85 -10.16 -3.63
N ALA A 146 2.54 -11.28 -3.82
CA ALA A 146 1.92 -12.60 -3.88
C ALA A 146 1.20 -12.94 -2.56
N TRP A 147 1.86 -12.73 -1.43
CA TRP A 147 1.29 -12.94 -0.10
C TRP A 147 0.10 -12.01 0.16
N SER A 148 0.22 -10.74 -0.22
CA SER A 148 -0.83 -9.74 -0.01
C SER A 148 -2.06 -10.04 -0.88
N LYS A 149 -1.89 -10.30 -2.18
CA LYS A 149 -3.00 -10.60 -3.10
C LYS A 149 -3.80 -11.85 -2.71
N THR A 150 -3.13 -12.81 -2.07
CA THR A 150 -3.74 -14.05 -1.61
C THR A 150 -4.19 -13.98 -0.14
N ALA A 151 -4.04 -12.82 0.50
CA ALA A 151 -4.38 -12.65 1.90
C ALA A 151 -5.88 -12.87 2.12
N ARG A 152 -6.18 -13.71 3.10
CA ARG A 152 -7.52 -14.02 3.61
C ARG A 152 -7.41 -14.23 5.11
N ALA A 153 -8.51 -14.02 5.83
CA ALA A 153 -8.56 -14.39 7.23
C ALA A 153 -8.46 -15.92 7.35
N TRP A 154 -7.64 -16.42 8.28
CA TRP A 154 -7.38 -17.85 8.43
C TRP A 154 -8.14 -18.48 9.60
N THR A 155 -8.30 -17.72 10.69
CA THR A 155 -8.84 -18.25 11.95
C THR A 155 -10.35 -18.03 12.08
N ARG A 156 -10.84 -16.88 11.61
CA ARG A 156 -12.26 -16.50 11.69
C ARG A 156 -12.63 -15.48 10.62
N PRO A 157 -13.91 -15.39 10.22
CA PRO A 157 -14.41 -14.26 9.46
C PRO A 157 -14.18 -12.95 10.23
N ILE A 158 -13.67 -11.94 9.53
CA ILE A 158 -13.49 -10.60 10.08
C ILE A 158 -14.69 -9.75 9.65
N PRO A 159 -15.40 -9.09 10.59
CA PRO A 159 -16.53 -8.22 10.24
C PRO A 159 -16.10 -7.13 9.28
N THR A 160 -16.80 -6.97 8.17
CA THR A 160 -16.56 -5.87 7.25
C THR A 160 -17.00 -4.55 7.88
N ARG A 161 -16.14 -3.54 7.83
CA ARG A 161 -16.48 -2.16 8.23
C ARG A 161 -16.53 -1.28 6.99
N TYR A 162 -17.39 -0.27 7.00
CA TYR A 162 -17.36 0.75 5.97
C TYR A 162 -16.12 1.63 6.16
N TYR A 163 -15.34 1.76 5.09
CA TYR A 163 -14.20 2.66 5.01
C TYR A 163 -14.41 3.64 3.88
N GLU A 164 -14.23 4.93 4.15
CA GLU A 164 -14.33 5.95 3.11
C GLU A 164 -13.30 5.70 2.00
N PRO A 165 -13.64 5.88 0.73
CA PRO A 165 -12.68 5.78 -0.35
C PRO A 165 -11.53 6.76 -0.16
N ILE A 166 -10.30 6.25 -0.19
CA ILE A 166 -9.11 7.09 -0.16
C ILE A 166 -8.67 7.35 -1.61
N PHE A 167 -8.24 8.59 -1.85
CA PHE A 167 -7.72 9.08 -3.13
C PHE A 167 -8.79 9.17 -4.24
N PRO A 168 -9.95 9.81 -4.02
CA PRO A 168 -10.92 9.98 -5.11
C PRO A 168 -10.27 10.66 -6.33
N GLY A 169 -10.59 10.16 -7.52
CA GLY A 169 -10.14 10.75 -8.78
C GLY A 169 -8.67 10.49 -9.17
N TRP A 170 -7.87 9.77 -8.38
CA TRP A 170 -6.45 9.50 -8.75
C TRP A 170 -6.31 8.84 -10.13
N ARG A 171 -7.29 8.00 -10.50
CA ARG A 171 -7.33 7.34 -11.81
C ARG A 171 -7.61 8.30 -12.96
N LEU A 172 -8.39 9.36 -12.73
CA LEU A 172 -8.72 10.33 -13.77
C LEU A 172 -7.46 11.06 -14.26
N TRP A 173 -6.56 11.39 -13.32
CA TRP A 173 -5.26 11.95 -13.68
C TRP A 173 -4.46 10.97 -14.55
N TRP A 174 -4.41 9.69 -14.17
CA TRP A 174 -3.72 8.67 -14.94
C TRP A 174 -4.31 8.50 -16.35
N TYR A 175 -5.64 8.44 -16.46
CA TYR A 175 -6.32 8.38 -17.76
C TYR A 175 -6.05 9.62 -18.61
N GLY A 176 -5.97 10.80 -17.99
CA GLY A 176 -5.58 12.04 -18.68
C GLY A 176 -4.18 11.97 -19.26
N VAL A 177 -3.21 11.44 -18.51
CA VAL A 177 -1.84 11.24 -19.01
C VAL A 177 -1.80 10.23 -20.16
N VAL A 178 -2.47 9.09 -20.03
CA VAL A 178 -2.54 8.08 -21.10
C VAL A 178 -3.19 8.68 -22.35
N LEU A 179 -4.29 9.42 -22.20
CA LEU A 179 -4.96 10.09 -23.31
C LEU A 179 -4.04 11.11 -23.98
N ALA A 180 -3.32 11.93 -23.22
CA ALA A 180 -2.37 12.90 -23.76
C ALA A 180 -1.26 12.21 -24.56
N VAL A 181 -0.70 11.11 -24.05
CA VAL A 181 0.32 10.32 -24.75
C VAL A 181 -0.24 9.74 -26.06
N LEU A 182 -1.45 9.18 -26.03
CA LEU A 182 -2.09 8.63 -27.22
C LEU A 182 -2.36 9.72 -28.28
N LEU A 183 -2.83 10.90 -27.85
CA LEU A 183 -3.05 12.04 -28.75
C LEU A 183 -1.75 12.54 -29.37
N LEU A 184 -0.68 12.63 -28.60
CA LEU A 184 0.65 13.01 -29.11
C LEU A 184 1.19 11.97 -30.10
N ALA A 185 1.02 10.67 -29.82
CA ALA A 185 1.44 9.61 -30.73
C ALA A 185 0.62 9.61 -32.03
N TRP A 186 -0.66 9.99 -31.98
CA TRP A 186 -1.53 10.08 -33.15
C TRP A 186 -1.43 11.38 -33.93
N PHE A 187 -0.87 12.44 -33.33
CA PHE A 187 -0.71 13.75 -33.98
C PHE A 187 -0.12 13.67 -35.41
N PRO A 188 1.00 12.97 -35.67
CA PRO A 188 1.57 12.89 -37.02
C PRO A 188 0.69 12.09 -38.01
N VAL A 189 -0.15 11.17 -37.54
CA VAL A 189 -1.10 10.43 -38.39
C VAL A 189 -2.26 11.33 -38.79
N LEU A 190 -2.80 12.10 -37.84
CA LEU A 190 -3.88 13.06 -38.09
C LEU A 190 -3.43 14.18 -39.03
N ASP A 191 -2.19 14.65 -38.90
CA ASP A 191 -1.63 15.69 -39.76
C ASP A 191 -1.49 15.20 -41.22
N ARG A 192 -1.04 13.95 -41.42
CA ARG A 192 -0.99 13.32 -42.76
C ARG A 192 -2.37 13.15 -43.39
N LEU A 193 -3.40 12.83 -42.61
CA LEU A 193 -4.77 12.68 -43.11
C LEU A 193 -5.40 14.03 -43.50
N ARG A 194 -5.00 15.13 -42.84
CA ARG A 194 -5.45 16.50 -43.17
C ARG A 194 -4.71 17.11 -44.36
N GLY A 195 -3.48 16.69 -44.63
CA GLY A 195 -2.72 17.12 -45.81
C GLY A 195 -3.04 16.37 -47.11
N ALA A 196 -3.87 15.33 -47.05
CA ALA A 196 -4.25 14.49 -48.20
C ALA A 196 -5.65 14.81 -48.78
N SER A 197 -6.31 15.86 -48.28
CA SER A 197 -7.61 16.37 -48.73
C SER A 197 -7.49 17.64 -49.56
#